data_AF-X1FAL8-F1
#
_entry.id   AF-X1FAL8-F1
#
_cell.length_a   1.000
_cell.length_b   1.000
_cell.length_c   1.000
_cell.angle_alpha   90.00
_cell.angle_beta   90.00
_cell.angle_gamma   90.00
#
_symmetry.space_group_name_H-M   'P 1'
#
loop_
_entity.id
_entity.type
_entity.pdbx_description
1 polymer ?
#
loop_
_entity_poly.entity_id
_entity_poly.type
_entity_poly.pdbx_seq_one_letter_code
_entity_poly.pdbx_strand_id
1 'polypeptide(L)'
;FFIGLVGLSMVIYIFSRMFPKADKLPLFETRGLLRNKPILGGLVVLALFIIFPILASFIEIIFLPFLLTLPYVGILFIEFLLIEGFLLLLFLLVVPKGLKLPCRDETLSDYSRTIGLTKVKPLGRNLFIGLGSFAIFGIVVWIGANLLGTFYWAPEFLFRDPNPLIPGIASFGWFIWIFMIRPGLWEEVAFRGVILPLLSRKYKQIISILISGVIFGLAHAFNIINVLLSGGDPLFVIFQVIYTTLLGFSM
;
A
#
# COMPACT_ATOMS: atom_id res chain seq x y z
N PHE A 1 18.12 13.30 -16.32
CA PHE A 1 18.93 13.27 -15.09
C PHE A 1 18.88 14.59 -14.32
N PHE A 2 19.38 15.71 -14.85
CA PHE A 2 19.37 17.01 -14.17
C PHE A 2 17.96 17.52 -13.75
N ILE A 3 16.96 17.38 -14.63
CA ILE A 3 15.58 17.82 -14.32
C ILE A 3 14.96 17.01 -13.19
N GLY A 4 15.23 15.70 -13.12
CA GLY A 4 14.76 14.83 -12.03
C GLY A 4 15.43 15.16 -10.69
N LEU A 5 16.71 15.54 -10.73
CA LEU A 5 17.47 15.96 -9.54
C LEU A 5 16.96 17.31 -9.01
N VAL A 6 16.61 18.24 -9.91
CA VAL A 6 15.95 19.51 -9.57
C VAL A 6 14.55 19.28 -9.01
N GLY A 7 13.76 18.39 -9.62
CA GLY A 7 12.43 18.01 -9.14
C GLY A 7 12.45 17.39 -7.74
N LEU A 8 13.33 16.41 -7.52
CA LEU A 8 13.53 15.79 -6.20
C LEU A 8 14.00 16.83 -5.16
N SER A 9 14.92 17.72 -5.55
CA SER A 9 15.40 18.80 -4.67
C SER A 9 14.31 19.80 -4.34
N MET A 10 13.45 20.16 -5.29
CA MET A 10 12.28 21.03 -5.06
C MET A 10 11.25 20.36 -4.16
N VAL A 11 10.96 19.07 -4.35
CA VAL A 11 10.04 18.33 -3.48
C VAL A 11 10.60 18.28 -2.06
N ILE A 12 11.89 17.93 -1.87
CA ILE A 12 12.54 17.94 -0.55
C ILE A 12 12.53 19.34 0.07
N TYR A 13 12.78 20.39 -0.73
CA TYR A 13 12.77 21.78 -0.28
C TYR A 13 11.36 22.24 0.16
N ILE A 14 10.34 21.94 -0.62
CA ILE A 14 8.94 22.28 -0.31
C ILE A 14 8.49 21.51 0.93
N PHE A 15 8.73 20.20 1.00
CA PHE A 15 8.37 19.38 2.17
C PHE A 15 9.09 19.86 3.44
N SER A 16 10.39 20.19 3.37
CA SER A 16 11.13 20.70 4.53
C SER A 16 10.70 22.09 4.99
N ARG A 17 10.02 22.86 4.13
CA ARG A 17 9.43 24.17 4.44
C ARG A 17 7.97 24.11 4.85
N MET A 18 7.21 23.10 4.41
CA MET A 18 5.82 22.88 4.80
C MET A 18 5.68 22.51 6.28
N PHE A 19 6.69 21.89 6.87
CA PHE A 19 6.72 21.65 8.31
C PHE A 19 7.39 22.82 9.05
N PRO A 20 6.71 23.52 9.97
CA PRO A 20 7.30 24.60 10.74
C PRO A 20 8.54 24.13 11.50
N LYS A 21 9.61 24.93 11.44
CA LYS A 21 10.85 24.69 12.21
C LYS A 21 10.48 24.55 13.69
N ALA A 22 11.09 23.57 14.35
CA ALA A 22 10.74 23.13 15.70
C ALA A 22 10.73 24.27 16.74
N ASP A 23 11.42 25.37 16.46
CA ASP A 23 11.68 26.47 17.37
C ASP A 23 10.55 27.53 17.39
N LYS A 24 9.57 27.43 16.48
CA LYS A 24 8.49 28.43 16.32
C LYS A 24 7.07 27.90 16.54
N LEU A 25 6.92 26.66 16.99
CA LEU A 25 5.61 26.14 17.35
C LEU A 25 5.34 26.42 18.83
N PRO A 26 4.21 27.04 19.21
CA PRO A 26 3.70 26.86 20.57
C PRO A 26 3.65 25.35 20.84
N LEU A 27 3.95 24.94 22.08
CA LEU A 27 3.97 23.54 22.55
C LEU A 27 2.62 22.85 22.31
N PHE A 28 2.32 22.53 21.06
CA PHE A 28 1.25 21.64 20.68
C PHE A 28 1.78 20.24 20.95
N GLU A 29 1.15 19.55 21.91
CA GLU A 29 1.37 18.14 22.24
C GLU A 29 1.02 17.17 21.09
N THR A 30 1.02 17.62 19.83
CA THR A 30 0.73 16.77 18.67
C THR A 30 1.81 15.73 18.42
N ARG A 31 3.06 15.96 18.86
CA ARG A 31 4.21 15.05 18.67
C ARG A 31 4.12 13.72 19.42
N GLY A 32 3.02 13.46 20.12
CA GLY A 32 2.66 12.15 20.67
C GLY A 32 1.18 11.78 20.51
N LEU A 33 0.36 12.65 19.88
CA LEU A 33 -1.09 12.46 19.83
C LEU A 33 -1.49 11.18 19.10
N LEU A 34 -0.92 10.93 17.91
CA LEU A 34 -1.19 9.72 17.11
C LEU A 34 -0.78 8.43 17.84
N ARG A 35 0.21 8.56 18.72
CA ARG A 35 0.73 7.45 19.51
C ARG A 35 -0.10 7.19 20.76
N ASN A 36 -0.63 8.25 21.37
CA ASN A 36 -1.54 8.18 22.52
C ASN A 36 -2.97 7.78 22.09
N LYS A 37 -3.31 8.02 20.81
CA LYS A 37 -4.54 7.58 20.15
C LYS A 37 -4.22 6.61 18.99
N PRO A 38 -3.82 5.35 19.27
CA PRO A 38 -3.35 4.41 18.26
C PRO A 38 -4.28 4.20 17.06
N ILE A 39 -5.61 4.20 17.29
CA ILE A 39 -6.60 4.09 16.20
C ILE A 39 -6.48 5.28 15.24
N LEU A 40 -6.40 6.50 15.78
CA LEU A 40 -6.21 7.71 14.97
C LEU A 40 -4.87 7.65 14.22
N GLY A 41 -3.80 7.20 14.87
CA GLY A 41 -2.52 7.01 14.20
C GLY A 41 -2.60 6.00 13.06
N GLY A 42 -3.31 4.88 13.24
CA GLY A 42 -3.55 3.89 12.19
C GLY A 42 -4.37 4.46 11.02
N LEU A 43 -5.41 5.23 11.29
CA LEU A 43 -6.21 5.92 10.27
C LEU A 43 -5.40 6.97 9.50
N VAL A 44 -4.49 7.69 10.17
CA VAL A 44 -3.59 8.65 9.51
C VAL A 44 -2.59 7.91 8.61
N VAL A 45 -2.00 6.81 9.08
CA VAL A 45 -1.12 5.97 8.24
C VAL A 45 -1.89 5.46 7.03
N LEU A 46 -3.13 5.01 7.20
CA LEU A 46 -3.99 4.58 6.11
C LEU A 46 -4.24 5.70 5.10
N ALA A 47 -4.65 6.89 5.55
CA ALA A 47 -4.89 8.02 4.66
C ALA A 47 -3.64 8.38 3.85
N LEU A 48 -2.45 8.39 4.48
CA LEU A 48 -1.20 8.64 3.77
C LEU A 48 -0.85 7.49 2.80
N PHE A 49 -1.13 6.24 3.16
CA PHE A 49 -0.90 5.09 2.29
C PHE A 49 -1.70 5.17 0.99
N ILE A 50 -2.84 5.85 0.99
CA ILE A 50 -3.66 6.14 -0.20
C ILE A 50 -3.18 7.40 -0.93
N ILE A 51 -2.84 8.46 -0.18
CA ILE A 51 -2.44 9.75 -0.77
C ILE A 51 -1.11 9.63 -1.53
N PHE A 52 -0.15 8.85 -1.04
CA PHE A 52 1.19 8.79 -1.64
C PHE A 52 1.20 8.21 -3.06
N PRO A 53 0.51 7.09 -3.34
CA PRO A 53 0.33 6.62 -4.73
C PRO A 53 -0.35 7.66 -5.63
N ILE A 54 -1.37 8.37 -5.13
CA ILE A 54 -2.05 9.44 -5.89
C ILE A 54 -1.05 10.57 -6.23
N LEU A 55 -0.21 10.98 -5.27
CA LEU A 55 0.83 11.97 -5.51
C LEU A 55 1.85 11.49 -6.54
N ALA A 56 2.21 10.21 -6.55
CA ALA A 56 3.07 9.64 -7.58
C ALA A 56 2.45 9.78 -8.98
N SER A 57 1.15 9.49 -9.12
CA SER A 57 0.42 9.69 -10.38
C SER A 57 0.37 11.16 -10.82
N PHE A 58 0.28 12.12 -9.90
CA PHE A 58 0.40 13.54 -10.26
C PHE A 58 1.78 13.92 -10.80
N ILE A 59 2.85 13.33 -10.25
CA ILE A 59 4.20 13.53 -10.75
C ILE A 59 4.37 12.91 -12.14
N GLU A 60 3.73 11.78 -12.39
CA GLU A 60 3.73 11.12 -13.69
C GLU A 60 3.22 12.04 -14.82
N ILE A 61 2.20 12.86 -14.55
CA ILE A 61 1.67 13.86 -15.51
C ILE A 61 2.76 14.84 -15.97
N ILE A 62 3.70 15.21 -15.10
CA ILE A 62 4.82 16.11 -15.45
C ILE A 62 5.75 15.43 -16.46
N PHE A 63 5.91 14.11 -16.35
CA PHE A 63 6.72 13.31 -17.27
C PHE A 63 5.96 12.84 -18.51
N LEU A 64 4.69 13.20 -18.68
CA LEU A 64 3.84 12.74 -19.78
C LEU A 64 4.50 12.88 -21.17
N PRO A 65 5.15 14.00 -21.54
CA PRO A 65 5.81 14.11 -22.85
C PRO A 65 6.89 13.04 -23.09
N PHE A 66 7.60 12.64 -22.03
CA PHE A 66 8.60 11.58 -22.09
C PHE A 66 7.92 10.19 -22.13
N LEU A 67 6.90 9.97 -21.31
CA LEU A 67 6.17 8.70 -21.25
C LEU A 67 5.54 8.31 -22.58
N LEU A 68 5.01 9.28 -23.33
CA LEU A 68 4.44 9.07 -24.67
C LEU A 68 5.46 8.57 -25.71
N THR A 69 6.77 8.68 -25.43
CA THR A 69 7.82 8.15 -26.31
C THR A 69 8.20 6.70 -26.01
N LEU A 70 7.71 6.14 -24.90
CA LEU A 70 8.09 4.81 -24.44
C LEU A 70 7.12 3.72 -24.93
N PRO A 71 7.60 2.49 -25.12
CA PRO A 71 6.70 1.34 -25.26
C PRO A 71 5.91 1.15 -23.97
N TYR A 72 4.72 0.53 -24.06
CA TYR A 72 3.82 0.34 -22.92
C TYR A 72 4.50 -0.32 -21.71
N VAL A 73 5.36 -1.31 -21.94
CA VAL A 73 6.18 -1.94 -20.89
C VAL A 73 7.05 -0.93 -20.14
N GLY A 74 7.65 0.02 -20.85
CA GLY A 74 8.45 1.10 -20.26
C GLY A 74 7.61 2.04 -19.41
N ILE A 75 6.38 2.34 -19.84
CA ILE A 75 5.43 3.14 -19.06
C ILE A 75 5.08 2.40 -17.76
N LEU A 76 4.73 1.11 -17.84
CA LEU A 76 4.44 0.28 -16.67
C LEU A 76 5.56 0.25 -15.64
N PHE A 77 6.82 0.13 -16.09
CA PHE A 77 7.97 0.18 -15.18
C PHE A 77 8.13 1.55 -14.51
N ILE A 78 7.93 2.65 -15.24
CA ILE A 78 8.04 3.99 -14.65
C ILE A 78 6.94 4.24 -13.64
N GLU A 79 5.69 3.92 -13.98
CA GLU A 79 4.55 4.01 -13.06
C GLU A 79 4.82 3.18 -11.80
N PHE A 80 5.27 1.94 -11.99
CA PHE A 80 5.65 1.06 -10.88
C PHE A 80 6.71 1.72 -9.99
N LEU A 81 7.85 2.10 -10.55
CA LEU A 81 8.97 2.68 -9.80
C LEU A 81 8.62 4.00 -9.11
N LEU A 82 7.79 4.84 -9.72
CA LEU A 82 7.32 6.08 -9.11
C LEU A 82 6.46 5.78 -7.86
N ILE A 83 5.49 4.89 -7.98
CA ILE A 83 4.64 4.51 -6.84
C ILE A 83 5.47 3.84 -5.74
N GLU A 84 6.33 2.89 -6.08
CA GLU A 84 7.23 2.24 -5.12
C GLU A 84 8.14 3.25 -4.43
N GLY A 85 8.68 4.22 -5.18
CA GLY A 85 9.50 5.31 -4.63
C GLY A 85 8.75 6.17 -3.62
N PHE A 86 7.50 6.54 -3.91
CA PHE A 86 6.67 7.29 -2.97
C PHE A 86 6.31 6.47 -1.73
N LEU A 87 6.02 5.18 -1.87
CA LEU A 87 5.75 4.31 -0.73
C LEU A 87 7.02 4.10 0.13
N LEU A 88 8.20 3.98 -0.48
CA LEU A 88 9.47 4.02 0.23
C LEU A 88 9.66 5.32 1.01
N LEU A 89 9.37 6.47 0.40
CA LEU A 89 9.43 7.77 1.08
C LEU A 89 8.44 7.83 2.26
N LEU A 90 7.22 7.31 2.08
CA LEU A 90 6.22 7.24 3.14
C LEU A 90 6.74 6.43 4.32
N PHE A 91 7.09 5.16 4.10
CA PHE A 91 7.39 4.24 5.20
C PHE A 91 8.80 4.39 5.76
N LEU A 92 9.79 4.85 5.01
CA LEU A 92 11.16 5.00 5.52
C LEU A 92 11.48 6.41 6.01
N LEU A 93 10.71 7.43 5.63
CA LEU A 93 10.95 8.82 6.07
C LEU A 93 9.75 9.42 6.79
N VAL A 94 8.59 9.45 6.16
CA VAL A 94 7.43 10.20 6.68
C VAL A 94 6.86 9.56 7.94
N VAL A 95 6.64 8.25 7.94
CA VAL A 95 6.13 7.50 9.10
C VAL A 95 7.12 7.55 10.29
N PRO A 96 8.39 7.13 10.15
CA PRO A 96 9.32 7.11 11.27
C PRO A 96 9.81 8.50 11.72
N LYS A 97 10.14 9.41 10.80
CA LYS A 97 10.72 10.72 11.15
C LYS A 97 9.67 11.83 11.26
N GLY A 98 8.67 11.81 10.37
CA GLY A 98 7.58 12.79 10.37
C GLY A 98 6.56 12.51 11.46
N LEU A 99 5.96 11.31 11.47
CA LEU A 99 4.92 10.92 12.43
C LEU A 99 5.45 10.34 13.74
N LYS A 100 6.71 9.88 13.75
CA LYS A 100 7.34 9.21 14.91
C LYS A 100 6.55 7.97 15.34
N LEU A 101 6.18 7.17 14.36
CA LEU A 101 5.46 5.91 14.52
C LEU A 101 6.33 4.73 14.05
N PRO A 102 6.16 3.54 14.65
CA PRO A 102 5.31 3.27 15.83
C PRO A 102 5.98 3.72 17.14
N CYS A 103 7.28 3.99 17.12
CA CYS A 103 8.11 4.36 18.26
C CYS A 103 8.76 5.74 18.08
N ARG A 104 9.20 6.35 19.20
CA ARG A 104 9.75 7.71 19.20
C ARG A 104 11.23 7.67 18.82
N ASP A 105 11.64 8.58 17.95
CA ASP A 105 13.04 8.96 17.75
C ASP A 105 13.96 7.74 17.49
N GLU A 106 13.50 6.76 16.71
CA GLU A 106 14.30 5.61 16.28
C GLU A 106 15.24 5.97 15.12
N THR A 107 16.42 5.36 15.08
CA THR A 107 17.24 5.37 13.87
C THR A 107 16.58 4.53 12.78
N LEU A 108 16.95 4.71 11.50
CA LEU A 108 16.37 3.90 10.41
C LEU A 108 16.65 2.40 10.59
N SER A 109 17.80 2.05 11.16
CA SER A 109 18.16 0.67 11.49
C SER A 109 17.25 0.10 12.58
N ASP A 110 16.99 0.88 13.63
CA ASP A 110 16.13 0.43 14.72
C ASP A 110 14.68 0.33 14.26
N TYR A 111 14.21 1.33 13.50
CA TYR A 111 12.89 1.33 12.89
C TYR A 111 12.67 0.09 12.00
N SER A 112 13.60 -0.21 11.09
CA SER A 112 13.48 -1.39 10.21
C SER A 112 13.45 -2.71 10.99
N ARG A 113 14.09 -2.79 12.16
CA ARG A 113 13.94 -3.93 13.08
C ARG A 113 12.58 -3.94 13.76
N THR A 114 12.09 -2.79 14.22
CA THR A 114 10.79 -2.62 14.89
C THR A 114 9.64 -3.01 13.96
N ILE A 115 9.66 -2.58 12.70
CA ILE A 115 8.63 -2.93 11.71
C ILE A 115 8.84 -4.31 11.06
N GLY A 116 9.83 -5.08 11.52
CA GLY A 116 10.01 -6.48 11.14
C GLY A 116 10.73 -6.72 9.80
N LEU A 117 11.21 -5.69 9.11
CA LEU A 117 11.90 -5.83 7.81
C LEU A 117 13.20 -6.66 7.89
N THR A 118 13.83 -6.75 9.06
CA THR A 118 15.07 -7.50 9.24
C THR A 118 14.87 -9.00 9.52
N LYS A 119 13.63 -9.45 9.77
CA LYS A 119 13.35 -10.83 10.18
C LYS A 119 12.91 -11.68 8.99
N VAL A 120 13.86 -12.30 8.30
CA VAL A 120 13.60 -13.16 7.13
C VAL A 120 13.22 -14.60 7.52
N LYS A 121 13.58 -15.06 8.73
CA LYS A 121 13.29 -16.42 9.21
C LYS A 121 12.01 -16.47 10.06
N PRO A 122 11.18 -17.52 9.96
CA PRO A 122 11.37 -18.72 9.15
C PRO A 122 10.76 -18.59 7.73
N LEU A 123 11.61 -18.32 6.73
CA LEU A 123 11.20 -18.13 5.34
C LEU A 123 10.40 -19.32 4.80
N GLY A 124 10.89 -20.55 5.02
CA GLY A 124 10.22 -21.76 4.52
C GLY A 124 8.80 -21.93 5.06
N ARG A 125 8.59 -21.65 6.35
CA ARG A 125 7.24 -21.70 6.96
C ARG A 125 6.33 -20.64 6.36
N ASN A 126 6.84 -19.42 6.19
CA ASN A 126 6.06 -18.31 5.62
C ASN A 126 5.71 -18.59 4.15
N LEU A 127 6.63 -19.15 3.37
CA LEU A 127 6.38 -19.58 1.99
C LEU A 127 5.33 -20.69 1.93
N PHE A 128 5.43 -21.70 2.81
CA PHE A 128 4.45 -22.78 2.85
C PHE A 128 3.05 -22.29 3.21
N ILE A 129 2.94 -21.40 4.21
CA ILE A 129 1.67 -20.76 4.57
C ILE A 129 1.15 -19.92 3.40
N GLY A 130 2.00 -19.11 2.77
CA GLY A 130 1.60 -18.27 1.62
C GLY A 130 1.11 -19.09 0.44
N LEU A 131 1.83 -20.14 0.05
CA LEU A 131 1.43 -21.05 -1.03
C LEU A 131 0.17 -21.84 -0.67
N GLY A 132 0.04 -22.29 0.58
CA GLY A 132 -1.17 -22.98 1.07
C GLY A 132 -2.39 -22.07 1.03
N SER A 133 -2.26 -20.83 1.53
CA SER A 133 -3.32 -19.82 1.48
C SER A 133 -3.69 -19.46 0.04
N PHE A 134 -2.72 -19.32 -0.85
CA PHE A 134 -2.96 -19.09 -2.28
C PHE A 134 -3.73 -20.25 -2.92
N ALA A 135 -3.34 -21.50 -2.65
CA ALA A 135 -4.04 -22.67 -3.18
C ALA A 135 -5.49 -22.74 -2.70
N ILE A 136 -5.73 -22.55 -1.39
CA ILE A 136 -7.09 -22.52 -0.81
C ILE A 136 -7.91 -21.41 -1.44
N PHE A 137 -7.37 -20.18 -1.51
CA PHE A 137 -8.05 -19.04 -2.12
C PHE A 137 -8.38 -19.31 -3.60
N GLY A 138 -7.42 -19.84 -4.37
CA GLY A 138 -7.61 -20.22 -5.76
C GLY A 138 -8.72 -21.25 -5.95
N ILE A 139 -8.76 -22.29 -5.10
CA ILE A 139 -9.82 -23.32 -5.12
C ILE A 139 -11.19 -22.69 -4.80
N VAL A 140 -11.28 -21.84 -3.78
CA VAL A 140 -12.54 -21.18 -3.40
C VAL A 140 -13.05 -20.27 -4.53
N VAL A 141 -12.17 -19.45 -5.11
CA VAL A 141 -12.52 -18.58 -6.24
C VAL A 141 -12.91 -19.40 -7.47
N TRP A 142 -12.19 -20.50 -7.75
CA TRP A 142 -12.50 -21.40 -8.85
C TRP A 142 -13.87 -22.06 -8.69
N ILE A 143 -14.19 -22.59 -7.50
CA ILE A 143 -15.52 -23.15 -7.20
C ILE A 143 -16.59 -22.07 -7.36
N GLY A 144 -16.37 -20.88 -6.78
CA GLY A 144 -17.31 -19.77 -6.88
C GLY A 144 -17.59 -19.35 -8.32
N ALA A 145 -16.54 -19.22 -9.14
CA ALA A 145 -16.66 -18.86 -10.56
C ALA A 145 -17.41 -19.92 -11.36
N ASN A 146 -17.21 -21.21 -11.07
CA ASN A 146 -17.96 -22.29 -11.72
C ASN A 146 -19.44 -22.28 -11.30
N LEU A 147 -19.73 -22.12 -10.01
CA LEU A 147 -21.11 -22.08 -9.50
C LEU A 147 -21.90 -20.88 -10.05
N LEU A 148 -21.24 -19.75 -10.26
CA LEU A 148 -21.84 -18.54 -10.84
C LEU A 148 -21.86 -18.55 -12.37
N GLY A 149 -21.29 -19.57 -13.02
CA GLY A 149 -21.21 -19.65 -14.49
C GLY A 149 -20.32 -18.59 -15.13
N THR A 150 -19.40 -17.99 -14.36
CA THR A 150 -18.51 -16.90 -14.80
C THR A 150 -17.07 -17.37 -15.05
N PHE A 151 -16.79 -18.67 -14.84
CA PHE A 151 -15.46 -19.22 -15.07
C PHE A 151 -15.10 -19.23 -16.56
N TYR A 152 -13.96 -18.63 -16.87
CA TYR A 152 -13.34 -18.67 -18.20
C TYR A 152 -11.88 -19.07 -18.05
N TRP A 153 -11.48 -20.18 -18.65
CA TRP A 153 -10.11 -20.68 -18.59
C TRP A 153 -9.25 -20.01 -19.65
N ALA A 154 -8.38 -19.09 -19.22
CA ALA A 154 -7.47 -18.39 -20.10
C ALA A 154 -6.13 -18.06 -19.41
N PRO A 155 -5.25 -19.05 -19.19
CA PRO A 155 -3.96 -18.85 -18.55
C PRO A 155 -3.00 -17.99 -19.38
N GLU A 156 -3.21 -17.87 -20.69
CA GLU A 156 -2.38 -17.10 -21.61
C GLU A 156 -2.31 -15.60 -21.25
N PHE A 157 -3.33 -15.08 -20.57
CA PHE A 157 -3.35 -13.69 -20.08
C PHE A 157 -2.19 -13.39 -19.12
N LEU A 158 -1.68 -14.39 -18.41
CA LEU A 158 -0.60 -14.23 -17.42
C LEU A 158 0.82 -14.27 -18.03
N PHE A 159 0.96 -14.68 -19.29
CA PHE A 159 2.27 -14.92 -19.91
C PHE A 159 2.48 -14.15 -21.22
N ARG A 160 1.43 -13.59 -21.79
CA ARG A 160 1.53 -12.70 -22.95
C ARG A 160 2.22 -11.38 -22.62
N ASP A 161 2.63 -10.65 -23.66
CA ASP A 161 3.16 -9.31 -23.51
C ASP A 161 2.09 -8.32 -23.02
N PRO A 162 2.48 -7.33 -22.18
CA PRO A 162 1.58 -6.25 -21.78
C PRO A 162 1.04 -5.51 -22.99
N ASN A 163 -0.27 -5.28 -23.02
CA ASN A 163 -0.96 -4.66 -24.16
C ASN A 163 -2.01 -3.65 -23.68
N PRO A 164 -1.85 -2.34 -24.01
CA PRO A 164 -2.76 -1.29 -23.55
C PRO A 164 -4.13 -1.34 -24.25
N LEU A 165 -4.28 -2.09 -25.33
CA LEU A 165 -5.57 -2.26 -26.03
C LEU A 165 -6.52 -3.20 -25.31
N ILE A 166 -6.05 -3.90 -24.28
CA ILE A 166 -6.84 -4.90 -23.56
C ILE A 166 -7.24 -4.31 -22.21
N PRO A 167 -8.53 -4.27 -21.86
CA PRO A 167 -8.97 -3.56 -20.66
C PRO A 167 -8.66 -4.32 -19.36
N GLY A 168 -8.55 -3.56 -18.28
CA GLY A 168 -8.44 -4.08 -16.92
C GLY A 168 -7.14 -4.82 -16.63
N ILE A 169 -7.18 -5.72 -15.64
CA ILE A 169 -5.98 -6.43 -15.15
C ILE A 169 -5.34 -7.32 -16.23
N ALA A 170 -6.08 -7.68 -17.27
CA ALA A 170 -5.57 -8.44 -18.39
C ALA A 170 -4.53 -7.63 -19.20
N SER A 171 -4.56 -6.29 -19.17
CA SER A 171 -3.61 -5.43 -19.90
C SER A 171 -2.14 -5.69 -19.52
N PHE A 172 -1.92 -6.14 -18.28
CA PHE A 172 -0.58 -6.27 -17.71
C PHE A 172 0.22 -7.46 -18.27
N GLY A 173 -0.41 -8.48 -18.86
CA GLY A 173 0.34 -9.66 -19.34
C GLY A 173 1.21 -10.27 -18.22
N TRP A 174 2.45 -10.64 -18.54
CA TRP A 174 3.43 -11.08 -17.54
C TRP A 174 3.80 -10.02 -16.49
N PHE A 175 3.57 -8.73 -16.75
CA PHE A 175 3.88 -7.68 -15.77
C PHE A 175 2.98 -7.76 -14.52
N ILE A 176 1.86 -8.47 -14.58
CA ILE A 176 0.98 -8.68 -13.42
C ILE A 176 1.73 -9.29 -12.22
N TRP A 177 2.71 -10.16 -12.49
CA TRP A 177 3.54 -10.79 -11.45
C TRP A 177 4.39 -9.77 -10.69
N ILE A 178 4.84 -8.71 -11.37
CA ILE A 178 5.60 -7.61 -10.75
C ILE A 178 4.64 -6.67 -10.04
N PHE A 179 3.55 -6.27 -10.73
CA PHE A 179 2.57 -5.35 -10.18
C PHE A 179 1.93 -5.85 -8.88
N MET A 180 1.66 -7.15 -8.78
CA MET A 180 1.07 -7.78 -7.59
C MET A 180 2.03 -7.89 -6.39
N ILE A 181 3.32 -7.60 -6.55
CA ILE A 181 4.27 -7.50 -5.41
C ILE A 181 3.87 -6.31 -4.52
N ARG A 182 3.38 -5.22 -5.11
CA ARG A 182 3.06 -3.97 -4.41
C ARG A 182 2.10 -4.18 -3.24
N PRO A 183 0.85 -4.67 -3.44
CA PRO A 183 -0.08 -4.84 -2.32
C PRO A 183 0.51 -5.80 -1.27
N GLY A 184 1.08 -6.93 -1.69
CA GLY A 184 1.65 -7.92 -0.76
C GLY A 184 2.78 -7.37 0.11
N LEU A 185 3.67 -6.53 -0.45
CA LEU A 185 4.78 -5.93 0.30
C LEU A 185 4.29 -4.81 1.22
N TRP A 186 3.54 -3.85 0.69
CA TRP A 186 3.26 -2.62 1.42
C TRP A 186 2.12 -2.75 2.40
N GLU A 187 1.17 -3.64 2.17
CA GLU A 187 0.15 -3.95 3.18
C GLU A 187 0.80 -4.61 4.40
N GLU A 188 1.78 -5.50 4.20
CA GLU A 188 2.53 -6.09 5.30
C GLU A 188 3.29 -5.03 6.11
N VAL A 189 3.98 -4.10 5.42
CA VAL A 189 4.68 -2.98 6.08
C VAL A 189 3.72 -2.05 6.81
N ALA A 190 2.62 -1.66 6.17
CA ALA A 190 1.64 -0.74 6.75
C ALA A 190 0.94 -1.35 7.95
N PHE A 191 0.38 -2.55 7.79
CA PHE A 191 -0.49 -3.17 8.77
C PHE A 191 0.29 -3.94 9.82
N ARG A 192 1.16 -4.87 9.43
CA ARG A 192 1.95 -5.65 10.41
C ARG A 192 3.16 -4.89 10.94
N GLY A 193 3.78 -4.08 10.09
CA GLY A 193 4.96 -3.29 10.48
C GLY A 193 4.62 -2.07 11.33
N VAL A 194 3.57 -1.31 11.00
CA VAL A 194 3.30 -0.01 11.65
C VAL A 194 2.03 -0.01 12.49
N ILE A 195 0.88 -0.33 11.91
CA ILE A 195 -0.44 -0.17 12.55
C ILE A 195 -0.60 -1.16 13.72
N LEU A 196 -0.29 -2.44 13.52
CA LEU A 196 -0.47 -3.46 14.55
C LEU A 196 0.45 -3.22 15.76
N PRO A 197 1.76 -2.92 15.62
CA PRO A 197 2.60 -2.53 16.75
C PRO A 197 2.10 -1.26 17.45
N LEU A 198 1.62 -0.28 16.69
CA LEU A 198 1.04 0.94 17.24
C LEU A 198 -0.19 0.65 18.12
N LEU A 199 -1.13 -0.17 17.64
CA LEU A 199 -2.33 -0.60 18.38
C LEU A 199 -1.97 -1.40 19.64
N SER A 200 -0.97 -2.29 19.52
CA SER A 200 -0.55 -3.20 20.61
C SER A 200 0.09 -2.48 21.79
N ARG A 201 0.42 -1.20 21.67
CA ARG A 201 0.86 -0.35 22.79
C ARG A 201 -0.26 -0.08 23.80
N LYS A 202 -1.52 -0.16 23.38
CA LYS A 202 -2.68 0.19 24.20
C LYS A 202 -3.67 -0.96 24.34
N TYR A 203 -3.83 -1.76 23.31
CA TYR A 203 -4.82 -2.83 23.26
C TYR A 203 -4.17 -4.20 23.42
N LYS A 204 -4.93 -5.16 23.95
CA LYS A 204 -4.53 -6.58 23.97
C LYS A 204 -4.43 -7.09 22.54
N GLN A 205 -3.59 -8.10 22.31
CA GLN A 205 -3.29 -8.66 21.00
C GLN A 205 -4.53 -8.91 20.13
N ILE A 206 -5.55 -9.60 20.67
CA ILE A 206 -6.78 -9.91 19.92
C ILE A 206 -7.50 -8.63 19.48
N ILE A 207 -7.60 -7.63 20.35
CA ILE A 207 -8.25 -6.36 20.03
C ILE A 207 -7.43 -5.59 18.98
N SER A 208 -6.10 -5.62 19.08
CA SER A 208 -5.22 -5.02 18.08
C SER A 208 -5.42 -5.65 16.70
N ILE A 209 -5.54 -6.97 16.61
CA ILE A 209 -5.80 -7.71 15.36
C ILE A 209 -7.17 -7.32 14.79
N LEU A 210 -8.22 -7.32 15.62
CA LEU A 210 -9.57 -6.95 15.18
C LEU A 210 -9.63 -5.51 14.67
N ILE A 211 -9.03 -4.55 15.39
CA ILE A 211 -8.99 -3.16 14.94
C ILE A 211 -8.16 -3.03 13.66
N SER A 212 -7.01 -3.70 13.57
CA SER A 212 -6.16 -3.68 12.37
C SER A 212 -6.91 -4.23 11.16
N GLY A 213 -7.65 -5.34 11.32
CA GLY A 213 -8.47 -5.92 10.26
C GLY A 213 -9.59 -4.98 9.80
N VAL A 214 -10.26 -4.29 10.72
CA VAL A 214 -11.27 -3.28 10.35
C VAL A 214 -10.63 -2.11 9.58
N ILE A 215 -9.48 -1.60 10.04
CA ILE A 215 -8.74 -0.54 9.32
C ILE A 215 -8.31 -1.04 7.93
N PHE A 216 -7.90 -2.30 7.81
CA PHE A 216 -7.54 -2.93 6.53
C PHE A 216 -8.74 -2.98 5.58
N GLY A 217 -9.92 -3.40 6.05
CA GLY A 217 -11.13 -3.34 5.24
C GLY A 217 -11.52 -1.92 4.84
N LEU A 218 -11.42 -0.95 5.76
CA LEU A 218 -11.66 0.46 5.46
C LEU A 218 -10.70 1.03 4.40
N ALA A 219 -9.50 0.48 4.26
CA ALA A 219 -8.57 0.88 3.20
C ALA A 219 -9.17 0.68 1.81
N HIS A 220 -10.00 -0.33 1.66
CA HIS A 220 -10.61 -0.69 0.38
C HIS A 220 -11.90 0.08 0.12
N ALA A 221 -12.47 0.75 1.14
CA ALA A 221 -13.62 1.63 0.95
C ALA A 221 -13.31 2.78 -0.02
N PHE A 222 -12.05 3.19 -0.14
CA PHE A 222 -11.61 4.22 -1.08
C PHE A 222 -11.78 3.83 -2.56
N ASN A 223 -11.94 2.54 -2.86
CA ASN A 223 -12.28 2.08 -4.20
C ASN A 223 -13.67 2.57 -4.64
N ILE A 224 -14.51 3.08 -3.73
CA ILE A 224 -15.76 3.74 -4.08
C ILE A 224 -15.54 4.90 -5.05
N ILE A 225 -14.41 5.61 -4.95
CA ILE A 225 -14.07 6.70 -5.87
C ILE A 225 -13.94 6.14 -7.30
N ASN A 226 -13.19 5.04 -7.46
CA ASN A 226 -12.99 4.40 -8.76
C ASN A 226 -14.31 3.87 -9.33
N VAL A 227 -15.14 3.23 -8.49
CA VAL A 227 -16.45 2.70 -8.90
C VAL A 227 -17.40 3.81 -9.34
N LEU A 228 -17.45 4.93 -8.61
CA LEU A 228 -18.28 6.09 -8.98
C LEU A 228 -17.80 6.76 -10.27
N LEU A 229 -16.48 6.83 -10.50
CA LEU A 229 -15.91 7.42 -11.72
C LEU A 229 -16.06 6.51 -12.95
N SER A 230 -16.07 5.18 -12.77
CA SER A 230 -16.22 4.21 -13.86
C SER A 230 -17.65 3.77 -14.12
N GLY A 231 -18.61 4.17 -13.27
CA GLY A 231 -20.01 3.72 -13.36
C GLY A 231 -20.23 2.28 -12.91
N GLY A 232 -19.34 1.72 -12.08
CA GLY A 232 -19.46 0.35 -11.56
C GLY A 232 -20.51 0.21 -10.46
N ASP A 233 -20.72 -1.03 -9.99
CA ASP A 233 -21.66 -1.34 -8.89
C ASP A 233 -21.04 -1.06 -7.51
N PRO A 234 -21.61 -0.14 -6.70
CA PRO A 234 -21.14 0.14 -5.34
C PRO A 234 -21.16 -1.08 -4.40
N LEU A 235 -22.01 -2.09 -4.66
CA LEU A 235 -22.05 -3.31 -3.86
C LEU A 235 -20.71 -4.04 -3.86
N PHE A 236 -19.95 -3.95 -4.97
CA PHE A 236 -18.62 -4.52 -5.05
C PHE A 236 -17.70 -3.99 -3.94
N VAL A 237 -17.74 -2.68 -3.66
CA VAL A 237 -16.92 -2.06 -2.62
C VAL A 237 -17.37 -2.50 -1.23
N ILE A 238 -18.68 -2.63 -1.01
CA ILE A 238 -19.22 -3.09 0.29
C ILE A 238 -18.75 -4.52 0.57
N PHE A 239 -18.93 -5.44 -0.39
CA PHE A 239 -18.42 -6.79 -0.27
C PHE A 239 -16.90 -6.80 -0.10
N GLN A 240 -16.20 -5.90 -0.79
CA GLN A 240 -14.76 -5.77 -0.69
C GLN A 240 -14.31 -5.43 0.72
N VAL A 241 -14.90 -4.41 1.34
CA VAL A 241 -14.61 -4.00 2.72
C VAL A 241 -14.89 -5.14 3.69
N ILE A 242 -16.00 -5.88 3.52
CA ILE A 242 -16.36 -6.98 4.41
C ILE A 242 -15.34 -8.12 4.29
N TYR A 243 -15.08 -8.63 3.08
CA TYR A 243 -14.18 -9.77 2.92
C TYR A 243 -12.74 -9.41 3.33
N THR A 244 -12.28 -8.20 3.02
CA THR A 244 -10.93 -7.77 3.42
C THR A 244 -10.81 -7.55 4.91
N THR A 245 -11.86 -7.08 5.59
CA THR A 245 -11.88 -7.04 7.07
C THR A 245 -11.64 -8.43 7.65
N LEU A 246 -12.32 -9.45 7.11
CA LEU A 246 -12.17 -10.84 7.56
C LEU A 246 -10.77 -11.39 7.24
N LEU A 247 -10.22 -11.10 6.06
CA LEU A 247 -8.83 -11.44 5.74
C LEU A 247 -7.85 -10.76 6.70
N GLY A 248 -8.13 -9.51 7.08
CA GLY A 248 -7.31 -8.77 8.02
C GLY A 248 -7.27 -9.35 9.43
N PHE A 249 -8.24 -10.17 9.83
CA PHE A 249 -8.19 -10.90 11.11
C PHE A 249 -7.23 -12.08 11.08
N SER A 250 -6.79 -12.52 9.90
CA SER A 250 -5.78 -13.56 9.73
C SER A 250 -4.35 -13.00 9.72
N MET A 251 -4.20 -11.67 9.83
CA MET A 251 -2.91 -10.98 9.94
C MET A 251 -2.38 -10.91 11.38
#